data_AF-A0A3P7WP39-F1
#
_entry.id   AF-A0A3P7WP39-F1
#
_cell.length_a   1.000
_cell.length_b   1.000
_cell.length_c   1.000
_cell.angle_alpha   90.00
_cell.angle_beta   90.00
_cell.angle_gamma   90.00
#
_symmetry.space_group_name_H-M   'P 1'
#
loop_
_entity.id
_entity.type
_entity.pdbx_description
1 polymer ?
#
loop_
_entity_poly.entity_id
_entity_poly.type
_entity_poly.pdbx_seq_one_letter_code
_entity_poly.pdbx_strand_id
1 'polypeptide(L)'
;MTWHFAIAFANASIDDVFGPYAFAQVWLEFVKRLRTYYDSTKDFTVIHYSMFQLRRYDLRKELSSFSIHTRRRMKYMIQDRSPMTEDMVDEYANYLSSLDDGEARVQAQLDVLRSDMQAFKAANPKCCLEDFIRWHSPKDWIEEEECLSERMQLPDNTWVRCWSEAMPIPVVNQARLFNESKIAEEILSLLENATVQQMVELIRPVLFVAAVVQMIQKGNILSISLF
;
A
#
# COMPACT_ATOMS: atom_id res chain seq x y z
N MET A 1 4.12 -1.43 15.59
CA MET A 1 3.35 -0.38 16.30
C MET A 1 4.26 0.82 16.58
N THR A 2 3.88 2.02 16.15
CA THR A 2 4.70 3.25 16.23
C THR A 2 4.47 4.00 17.55
N TRP A 3 5.41 4.86 17.98
CA TRP A 3 5.28 5.71 19.18
C TRP A 3 3.98 6.53 19.22
N HIS A 4 3.48 6.92 18.05
CA HIS A 4 2.19 7.61 17.89
C HIS A 4 1.00 6.77 18.36
N PHE A 5 1.01 5.45 18.15
CA PHE A 5 -0.03 4.56 18.65
C PHE A 5 -0.02 4.48 20.17
N ALA A 6 1.17 4.39 20.76
CA ALA A 6 1.34 4.35 22.23
C ALA A 6 0.79 5.61 22.89
N ILE A 7 1.05 6.78 22.29
CA ILE A 7 0.51 8.06 22.76
C ILE A 7 -0.99 8.16 22.55
N ALA A 8 -1.51 7.75 21.39
CA ALA A 8 -2.94 7.78 21.13
C ALA A 8 -3.71 6.86 22.11
N PHE A 9 -3.16 5.69 22.42
CA PHE A 9 -3.71 4.76 23.41
C PHE A 9 -3.65 5.34 24.83
N ALA A 10 -2.51 5.89 25.26
CA ALA A 10 -2.38 6.51 26.58
C ALA A 10 -3.27 7.77 26.74
N ASN A 11 -3.45 8.53 25.66
CA ASN A 11 -4.31 9.71 25.64
C ASN A 11 -5.79 9.38 25.59
N ALA A 12 -6.20 8.12 25.40
CA ALA A 12 -7.61 7.70 25.38
C ALA A 12 -8.37 7.93 26.71
N SER A 13 -7.70 8.53 27.70
CA SER A 13 -8.13 8.89 29.05
C SER A 13 -8.19 7.71 30.01
N ILE A 14 -7.54 7.91 31.15
CA ILE A 14 -7.50 7.07 32.35
C ILE A 14 -8.51 7.59 33.38
N ASP A 15 -9.19 8.71 33.10
CA ASP A 15 -9.84 9.54 34.12
C ASP A 15 -11.08 8.86 34.76
N ASP A 16 -11.65 7.82 34.14
CA ASP A 16 -12.82 7.06 34.64
C ASP A 16 -12.64 5.53 34.59
N VAL A 17 -11.40 5.05 34.61
CA VAL A 17 -11.10 3.62 34.44
C VAL A 17 -10.96 2.92 35.80
N PHE A 18 -11.96 2.13 36.21
CA PHE A 18 -11.99 1.48 37.53
C PHE A 18 -12.29 -0.03 37.45
N GLY A 19 -11.65 -0.78 38.35
CA GLY A 19 -11.96 -2.20 38.61
C GLY A 19 -11.25 -3.20 37.68
N PRO A 20 -11.64 -4.50 37.73
CA PRO A 20 -10.95 -5.59 37.03
C PRO A 20 -11.04 -5.50 35.49
N TYR A 21 -11.90 -4.61 34.97
CA TYR A 21 -12.12 -4.40 33.54
C TYR A 21 -11.45 -3.13 32.99
N ALA A 22 -10.58 -2.50 33.78
CA ALA A 22 -9.89 -1.26 33.43
C ALA A 22 -9.28 -1.27 32.02
N PHE A 23 -8.57 -2.35 31.67
CA PHE A 23 -7.94 -2.50 30.36
C PHE A 23 -8.96 -2.52 29.21
N ALA A 24 -10.08 -3.22 29.37
CA ALA A 24 -11.14 -3.28 28.36
C ALA A 24 -11.83 -1.91 28.17
N GLN A 25 -11.98 -1.15 29.25
CA GLN A 25 -12.53 0.22 29.21
C GLN A 25 -11.61 1.16 28.43
N VAL A 26 -10.30 1.14 28.71
CA VAL A 26 -9.30 1.95 27.96
C VAL A 26 -9.29 1.58 26.48
N TRP A 27 -9.31 0.28 26.18
CA TRP A 27 -9.35 -0.20 24.79
C TRP A 27 -10.59 0.30 24.05
N LEU A 28 -11.76 0.17 24.66
CA LEU A 28 -13.02 0.62 24.06
C LEU A 28 -13.00 2.13 23.79
N GLU A 29 -12.55 2.94 24.75
CA GLU A 29 -12.45 4.39 24.56
C GLU A 29 -11.41 4.78 23.51
N PHE A 30 -10.28 4.06 23.43
CA PHE A 30 -9.31 4.24 22.36
C PHE A 30 -9.94 4.01 20.99
N VAL A 31 -10.65 2.90 20.80
CA VAL A 31 -11.27 2.55 19.51
C VAL A 31 -12.38 3.54 19.14
N LYS A 32 -13.20 3.98 20.10
CA LYS A 32 -14.22 5.03 19.87
C LYS A 32 -13.62 6.35 19.39
N ARG A 33 -12.50 6.78 20.01
CA ARG A 33 -11.79 7.99 19.60
C ARG A 33 -11.17 7.83 18.22
N LEU A 34 -10.62 6.66 17.92
CA LEU A 34 -10.07 6.36 16.60
C LEU A 34 -11.16 6.39 15.52
N ARG A 35 -12.33 5.80 15.78
CA ARG A 35 -13.50 5.87 14.88
C ARG A 35 -13.96 7.31 14.68
N THR A 36 -14.15 8.06 15.77
CA THR A 36 -14.54 9.48 15.70
C THR A 36 -13.54 10.30 14.87
N TYR A 37 -12.24 10.07 15.08
CA TYR A 37 -11.19 10.71 14.29
C TYR A 37 -11.30 10.32 12.81
N TYR A 38 -11.43 9.04 12.50
CA TYR A 38 -11.57 8.57 11.13
C TYR A 38 -12.81 9.17 10.45
N ASP A 39 -13.98 9.11 11.07
CA ASP A 39 -15.23 9.65 10.51
C ASP A 39 -15.15 11.18 10.30
N SER A 40 -14.57 11.91 11.26
CA SER A 40 -14.38 13.37 11.15
C SER A 40 -13.33 13.79 10.11
N THR A 41 -12.39 12.89 9.77
CA THR A 41 -11.36 13.15 8.77
C THR A 41 -11.63 12.53 7.40
N LYS A 42 -12.64 11.65 7.29
CA LYS A 42 -13.05 10.95 6.07
C LYS A 42 -13.44 11.92 4.94
N ASP A 43 -13.97 13.09 5.29
CA ASP A 43 -14.41 14.13 4.35
C ASP A 43 -13.29 15.12 3.94
N PHE A 44 -12.11 15.07 4.57
CA PHE A 44 -10.94 15.76 4.01
C PHE A 44 -10.46 14.95 2.82
N THR A 45 -11.10 15.20 1.69
CA THR A 45 -10.70 14.81 0.34
C THR A 45 -9.18 14.70 0.26
N VAL A 46 -8.70 13.45 0.17
CA VAL A 46 -7.41 13.05 -0.40
C VAL A 46 -6.42 14.20 -0.40
N ILE A 47 -5.87 14.57 0.76
CA ILE A 47 -4.62 15.31 0.76
C ILE A 47 -3.65 14.32 0.15
N HIS A 48 -3.41 14.50 -1.16
CA HIS A 48 -2.35 13.89 -1.92
C HIS A 48 -1.17 13.75 -0.95
N TYR A 49 -0.79 12.52 -0.59
CA TYR A 49 0.41 12.25 0.19
C TYR A 49 1.63 12.60 -0.68
N SER A 50 1.77 13.86 -1.07
CA SER A 50 2.86 14.39 -1.88
C SER A 50 3.90 15.11 -1.02
N MET A 51 3.79 15.11 0.31
CA MET A 51 4.66 15.96 1.14
C MET A 51 5.55 15.26 2.18
N PHE A 52 5.52 13.93 2.30
CA PHE A 52 6.52 13.20 3.13
C PHE A 52 7.29 12.07 2.41
N GLN A 53 7.13 11.93 1.08
CA GLN A 53 7.92 11.00 0.26
C GLN A 53 9.03 11.68 -0.57
N LEU A 54 9.18 13.01 -0.49
CA LEU A 54 10.18 13.79 -1.23
C LEU A 54 11.62 13.68 -0.69
N ARG A 55 12.07 12.47 -0.37
CA ARG A 55 13.51 12.19 -0.19
C ARG A 55 14.00 10.88 -0.80
N ARG A 56 13.11 10.08 -1.43
CA ARG A 56 13.51 8.84 -2.12
C ARG A 56 13.16 8.81 -3.61
N TYR A 57 12.40 9.77 -4.13
CA TYR A 57 12.00 9.83 -5.55
C TYR A 57 12.88 10.73 -6.44
N ASP A 58 13.81 11.51 -5.87
CA ASP A 58 14.61 12.48 -6.65
C ASP A 58 15.76 11.87 -7.47
N LEU A 59 16.15 10.61 -7.25
CA LEU A 59 17.31 10.02 -7.97
C LEU A 59 16.97 9.26 -9.26
N ARG A 60 15.68 9.07 -9.60
CA ARG A 60 15.30 8.46 -10.89
C ARG A 60 14.79 9.44 -11.95
N LYS A 61 14.50 10.69 -11.59
CA LYS A 61 14.02 11.70 -12.54
C LYS A 61 15.10 12.56 -13.17
N GLU A 62 16.25 12.73 -12.52
CA GLU A 62 17.32 13.59 -13.07
C GLU A 62 18.11 12.97 -14.23
N LEU A 63 18.03 11.65 -14.47
CA LEU A 63 18.72 11.01 -15.60
C LEU A 63 17.91 10.94 -16.90
N SER A 64 16.77 11.64 -16.99
CA SER A 64 15.94 11.66 -18.21
C SER A 64 15.98 12.98 -18.99
N SER A 65 16.98 13.82 -18.70
CA SER A 65 17.32 15.00 -19.50
C SER A 65 18.49 14.67 -20.43
N PHE A 66 18.20 14.23 -21.65
CA PHE A 66 18.76 14.83 -22.86
C PHE A 66 17.99 14.37 -24.10
N SER A 67 17.83 15.33 -25.02
CA SER A 67 17.02 15.38 -26.24
C SER A 67 17.44 14.30 -27.28
N ILE A 68 16.74 13.92 -28.37
CA ILE A 68 16.12 14.73 -29.44
C ILE A 68 15.21 13.82 -30.30
N HIS A 69 14.21 14.44 -30.94
CA HIS A 69 13.38 13.97 -32.06
C HIS A 69 12.11 13.15 -31.76
N THR A 70 10.99 13.86 -31.85
CA THR A 70 9.62 13.35 -32.07
C THR A 70 9.08 12.39 -31.01
N ARG A 71 8.33 12.91 -30.05
CA ARG A 71 7.06 12.35 -29.51
C ARG A 71 6.67 13.13 -28.26
N ARG A 72 5.46 13.69 -28.23
CA ARG A 72 4.83 14.22 -27.03
C ARG A 72 4.92 13.15 -25.93
N ARG A 73 5.77 13.33 -24.91
CA ARG A 73 5.71 12.54 -23.68
C ARG A 73 4.40 12.89 -22.98
N MET A 74 3.35 12.13 -23.26
CA MET A 74 2.02 12.31 -22.66
C MET A 74 2.03 11.72 -21.25
N LYS A 75 1.65 12.55 -20.28
CA LYS A 75 1.55 12.21 -18.85
C LYS A 75 0.27 11.40 -18.62
N TYR A 76 0.36 10.07 -18.57
CA TYR A 76 -0.71 9.24 -18.01
C TYR A 76 -0.50 9.08 -16.51
N MET A 77 -1.60 9.04 -15.77
CA MET A 77 -1.62 8.69 -14.36
C MET A 77 -1.80 7.17 -14.29
N ILE A 78 -1.12 6.50 -13.36
CA ILE A 78 -1.34 5.09 -13.02
C ILE A 78 -1.72 4.98 -11.55
N GLN A 79 -2.30 3.86 -11.16
CA GLN A 79 -2.56 3.58 -9.75
C GLN A 79 -1.26 3.19 -9.05
N ASP A 80 -1.10 3.64 -7.80
CA ASP A 80 -0.01 3.15 -6.97
C ASP A 80 -0.25 1.67 -6.62
N ARG A 81 0.84 0.91 -6.51
CA ARG A 81 0.75 -0.48 -6.07
C ARG A 81 0.26 -0.54 -4.63
N SER A 82 -0.62 -1.49 -4.34
CA SER A 82 -1.10 -1.77 -2.99
C SER A 82 0.08 -2.05 -2.05
N PRO A 83 0.23 -1.32 -0.94
CA PRO A 83 1.14 -1.73 0.13
C PRO A 83 0.57 -2.99 0.80
N MET A 84 1.33 -4.08 0.79
CA MET A 84 0.91 -5.34 1.40
C MET A 84 1.70 -5.61 2.69
N THR A 85 1.00 -6.07 3.73
CA THR A 85 1.63 -6.65 4.92
C THR A 85 2.06 -8.10 4.65
N GLU A 86 2.90 -8.66 5.52
CA GLU A 86 3.29 -10.08 5.45
C GLU A 86 2.07 -11.00 5.44
N ASP A 87 1.12 -10.78 6.35
CA ASP A 87 -0.13 -11.54 6.42
C ASP A 87 -0.95 -11.45 5.10
N MET A 88 -1.00 -10.28 4.47
CA MET A 88 -1.68 -10.11 3.17
C MET A 88 -0.97 -10.83 2.04
N VAL A 89 0.38 -10.89 2.06
CA VAL A 89 1.16 -11.63 1.07
C VAL A 89 0.90 -13.13 1.21
N ASP A 90 0.86 -13.64 2.44
CA ASP A 90 0.58 -15.04 2.73
C ASP A 90 -0.86 -15.41 2.35
N GLU A 91 -1.84 -14.56 2.68
CA GLU A 91 -3.24 -14.77 2.28
C GLU A 91 -3.38 -14.79 0.75
N TYR A 92 -2.70 -13.88 0.06
CA TYR A 92 -2.69 -13.84 -1.40
C TYR A 92 -2.02 -15.09 -2.00
N ALA A 93 -0.93 -15.58 -1.40
CA ALA A 93 -0.28 -16.82 -1.81
C ALA A 93 -1.19 -18.05 -1.61
N ASN A 94 -1.94 -18.09 -0.50
CA ASN A 94 -2.93 -19.12 -0.23
C ASN A 94 -4.10 -19.06 -1.23
N TYR A 95 -4.58 -17.86 -1.56
CA TYR A 95 -5.60 -17.66 -2.60
C TYR A 95 -5.12 -18.14 -3.98
N LEU A 96 -3.90 -17.80 -4.38
CA LEU A 96 -3.34 -18.31 -5.64
C LEU A 96 -3.20 -19.84 -5.61
N SER A 97 -2.91 -20.43 -4.45
CA SER A 97 -2.78 -21.89 -4.30
C SER A 97 -4.13 -22.62 -4.32
N SER A 98 -5.22 -21.94 -3.95
CA SER A 98 -6.57 -22.53 -3.95
C SER A 98 -7.24 -22.53 -5.33
N LEU A 99 -6.69 -21.80 -6.30
CA LEU A 99 -7.15 -21.82 -7.68
C LEU A 99 -6.61 -23.05 -8.41
N ASP A 100 -7.51 -23.99 -8.73
CA ASP A 100 -7.17 -25.23 -9.46
C ASP A 100 -6.74 -24.96 -10.92
N ASP A 101 -7.22 -23.86 -11.50
CA ASP A 101 -6.96 -23.47 -12.88
C ASP A 101 -5.68 -22.63 -13.01
N GLY A 102 -4.78 -23.04 -13.92
CA GLY A 102 -3.57 -22.29 -14.24
C GLY A 102 -3.87 -20.92 -14.86
N GLU A 103 -4.93 -20.83 -15.67
CA GLU A 103 -5.35 -19.60 -16.34
C GLU A 103 -5.85 -18.56 -15.32
N ALA A 104 -6.72 -18.98 -14.40
CA ALA A 104 -7.23 -18.15 -13.31
C ALA A 104 -6.11 -17.60 -12.41
N ARG A 105 -5.09 -18.41 -12.08
CA ARG A 105 -3.93 -17.98 -11.30
C ARG A 105 -3.12 -16.90 -12.00
N VAL A 106 -2.90 -17.07 -13.30
CA VAL A 106 -2.20 -16.07 -14.11
C VAL A 106 -3.01 -14.79 -14.15
N GLN A 107 -4.33 -14.86 -14.38
CA GLN A 107 -5.20 -13.68 -14.43
C GLN A 107 -5.23 -12.89 -13.11
N ALA A 108 -5.29 -13.58 -11.97
CA ALA A 108 -5.24 -12.94 -10.65
C ALA A 108 -3.98 -12.07 -10.46
N GLN A 109 -2.86 -12.44 -11.08
CA GLN A 109 -1.59 -11.70 -10.98
C GLN A 109 -1.51 -10.50 -11.94
N LEU A 110 -2.46 -10.32 -12.86
CA LEU A 110 -2.42 -9.28 -13.89
C LEU A 110 -3.11 -7.98 -13.50
N ASP A 111 -3.75 -7.88 -12.33
CA ASP A 111 -4.59 -6.72 -11.98
C ASP A 111 -3.85 -5.38 -12.13
N VAL A 112 -2.60 -5.31 -11.65
CA VAL A 112 -1.75 -4.11 -11.80
C VAL A 112 -1.45 -3.83 -13.27
N LEU A 113 -1.05 -4.85 -14.04
CA LEU A 113 -0.74 -4.71 -15.46
C LEU A 113 -1.97 -4.26 -16.26
N ARG A 114 -3.13 -4.86 -15.99
CA ARG A 114 -4.40 -4.54 -16.61
C ARG A 114 -4.78 -3.09 -16.32
N SER A 115 -4.68 -2.66 -15.06
CA SER A 115 -4.90 -1.25 -14.65
C SER A 115 -3.99 -0.28 -15.43
N ASP A 116 -2.70 -0.58 -15.53
CA ASP A 116 -1.74 0.24 -16.28
C ASP A 116 -2.08 0.31 -17.78
N MET A 117 -2.43 -0.83 -18.39
CA MET A 117 -2.82 -0.91 -19.80
C MET A 117 -4.10 -0.12 -20.08
N GLN A 118 -5.11 -0.22 -19.21
CA GLN A 118 -6.35 0.54 -19.33
C GLN A 118 -6.09 2.05 -19.28
N ALA A 119 -5.26 2.50 -18.33
CA ALA A 119 -4.92 3.91 -18.17
C ALA A 119 -4.14 4.44 -19.38
N PHE A 120 -3.19 3.65 -19.88
CA PHE A 120 -2.38 3.99 -21.04
C PHE A 120 -3.23 4.11 -22.30
N LYS A 121 -4.14 3.17 -22.56
CA LYS A 121 -5.07 3.22 -23.69
C LYS A 121 -6.04 4.40 -23.62
N ALA A 122 -6.53 4.73 -22.42
CA ALA A 122 -7.41 5.88 -22.23
C ALA A 122 -6.70 7.20 -22.53
N ALA A 123 -5.42 7.33 -22.14
CA ALA A 123 -4.63 8.52 -22.39
C ALA A 123 -4.13 8.62 -23.85
N ASN A 124 -4.00 7.49 -24.55
CA ASN A 124 -3.42 7.42 -25.90
C ASN A 124 -4.35 6.67 -26.87
N PRO A 125 -5.34 7.35 -27.48
CA PRO A 125 -6.18 6.74 -28.50
C PRO A 125 -5.35 6.22 -29.67
N LYS A 126 -5.69 5.02 -30.17
CA LYS A 126 -4.98 4.31 -31.26
C LYS A 126 -3.56 3.82 -30.93
N CYS A 127 -3.15 3.82 -29.67
CA CYS A 127 -1.88 3.21 -29.29
C CYS A 127 -1.87 1.70 -29.57
N CYS A 128 -0.70 1.16 -29.86
CA CYS A 128 -0.46 -0.27 -29.97
C CYS A 128 0.28 -0.82 -28.74
N LEU A 129 0.43 -2.14 -28.66
CA LEU A 129 1.10 -2.78 -27.52
C LEU A 129 2.57 -2.35 -27.44
N GLU A 130 3.22 -2.16 -28.58
CA GLU A 130 4.61 -1.75 -28.72
C GLU A 130 4.85 -0.39 -28.05
N ASP A 131 3.93 0.56 -28.21
CA ASP A 131 4.01 1.86 -27.53
C ASP A 131 3.93 1.71 -26.01
N PHE A 132 3.09 0.79 -25.53
CA PHE A 132 3.00 0.47 -24.10
C PHE A 132 4.27 -0.20 -23.59
N ILE A 133 4.82 -1.19 -24.31
CA ILE A 133 6.04 -1.90 -23.91
C ILE A 133 7.25 -0.97 -23.86
N ARG A 134 7.43 -0.09 -24.87
CA ARG A 134 8.48 0.94 -24.87
C ARG A 134 8.45 1.80 -23.61
N TRP A 135 7.28 1.98 -23.00
CA TRP A 135 7.14 2.71 -21.74
C TRP A 135 7.27 1.80 -20.50
N HIS A 136 6.48 0.74 -20.41
CA HIS A 136 6.29 -0.06 -19.20
C HIS A 136 7.44 -1.04 -18.96
N SER A 137 7.97 -1.61 -20.05
CA SER A 137 9.13 -2.49 -20.01
C SER A 137 10.07 -2.20 -21.18
N PRO A 138 10.86 -1.11 -21.12
CA PRO A 138 11.78 -0.74 -22.19
C PRO A 138 12.80 -1.85 -22.54
N LYS A 139 13.05 -2.77 -21.61
CA LYS A 139 13.93 -3.93 -21.81
C LYS A 139 13.36 -4.96 -22.79
N ASP A 140 12.05 -4.93 -23.02
CA ASP A 140 11.36 -5.83 -23.94
C ASP A 140 11.10 -5.22 -25.31
N TRP A 141 11.67 -4.04 -25.53
CA TRP A 141 11.71 -3.39 -26.83
C TRP A 141 13.13 -3.47 -27.39
N ILE A 142 13.29 -4.07 -28.56
CA ILE A 142 14.56 -4.16 -29.27
C ILE A 142 14.64 -2.99 -30.25
N GLU A 143 15.46 -1.98 -29.96
CA GLU A 143 15.56 -0.76 -30.79
C GLU A 143 16.13 -1.03 -32.19
N GLU A 144 17.07 -1.98 -32.31
CA GLU A 144 17.77 -2.28 -33.57
C GLU A 144 16.87 -2.94 -34.62
N GLU A 145 15.95 -3.79 -34.18
CA GLU A 145 15.05 -4.58 -35.03
C GLU A 145 13.63 -4.03 -35.07
N GLU A 146 13.37 -2.94 -34.35
CA GLU A 146 12.04 -2.36 -34.11
C GLU A 146 10.98 -3.40 -33.72
N CYS A 147 11.35 -4.37 -32.87
CA CYS A 147 10.51 -5.52 -32.52
C CYS A 147 10.42 -5.75 -31.01
N LEU A 148 9.46 -6.59 -30.59
CA LEU A 148 9.32 -7.03 -29.21
C LEU A 148 10.37 -8.11 -28.87
N SER A 149 10.78 -8.23 -27.61
CA SER A 149 11.68 -9.31 -27.17
C SER A 149 11.14 -10.71 -27.45
N GLU A 150 12.01 -11.72 -27.58
CA GLU A 150 11.61 -13.11 -27.87
C GLU A 150 10.52 -13.63 -26.91
N ARG A 151 10.61 -13.29 -25.61
CA ARG A 151 9.60 -13.70 -24.61
C ARG A 151 8.22 -13.10 -24.87
N MET A 152 8.15 -11.91 -25.47
CA MET A 152 6.91 -11.23 -25.81
C MET A 152 6.28 -11.78 -27.09
N GLN A 153 7.08 -12.40 -27.96
CA GLN A 153 6.65 -13.04 -29.19
C GLN A 153 6.21 -14.50 -29.01
N LEU A 154 6.34 -15.05 -27.78
CA LEU A 154 5.91 -16.42 -27.50
C LEU A 154 4.41 -16.62 -27.83
N PRO A 155 4.03 -17.78 -28.38
CA PRO A 155 2.63 -18.11 -28.60
C PRO A 155 1.88 -18.10 -27.26
N ASP A 156 0.66 -17.56 -27.27
CA ASP A 156 -0.19 -17.38 -26.08
C ASP A 156 0.43 -16.51 -24.98
N ASN A 157 1.09 -15.42 -25.38
CA ASN A 157 1.65 -14.47 -24.41
C ASN A 157 0.55 -13.79 -23.58
N THR A 158 0.61 -13.96 -22.26
CA THR A 158 -0.32 -13.40 -21.30
C THR A 158 -0.48 -11.88 -21.40
N TRP A 159 0.60 -11.13 -21.65
CA TRP A 159 0.55 -9.67 -21.74
C TRP A 159 -0.16 -9.22 -23.02
N VAL A 160 0.06 -9.92 -24.13
CA VAL A 160 -0.63 -9.66 -25.40
C VAL A 160 -2.14 -9.88 -25.24
N ARG A 161 -2.54 -10.98 -24.57
CA ARG A 161 -3.96 -11.25 -24.28
C ARG A 161 -4.55 -10.25 -23.27
N CYS A 162 -3.83 -9.92 -22.20
CA CYS A 162 -4.26 -8.89 -21.25
C CYS A 162 -4.46 -7.54 -21.97
N TRP A 163 -3.55 -7.20 -22.87
CA TRP A 163 -3.67 -6.00 -23.70
C TRP A 163 -4.90 -6.06 -24.60
N SER A 164 -5.18 -7.16 -25.30
CA SER A 164 -6.34 -7.25 -26.18
C SER A 164 -7.67 -7.11 -25.41
N GLU A 165 -7.74 -7.63 -24.20
CA GLU A 165 -8.92 -7.56 -23.33
C GLU A 165 -9.07 -6.21 -22.59
N ALA A 166 -7.98 -5.47 -22.37
CA ALA A 166 -8.00 -4.24 -21.61
C ALA A 166 -8.74 -3.11 -22.35
N MET A 167 -9.79 -2.57 -21.73
CA MET A 167 -10.55 -1.43 -22.23
C MET A 167 -9.85 -0.08 -21.93
N PRO A 168 -10.04 0.96 -22.75
CA PRO A 168 -9.50 2.30 -22.47
C PRO A 168 -10.27 2.97 -21.32
N ILE A 169 -9.84 2.74 -20.08
CA ILE A 169 -10.47 3.31 -18.88
C ILE A 169 -9.46 4.21 -18.15
N PRO A 170 -9.76 5.51 -17.95
CA PRO A 170 -8.87 6.40 -17.21
C PRO A 170 -8.83 6.02 -15.72
N VAL A 171 -7.70 6.24 -15.04
CA VAL A 171 -7.48 5.84 -13.64
C VAL A 171 -8.61 6.26 -12.69
N VAL A 172 -9.17 7.44 -12.86
CA VAL A 172 -10.27 7.96 -12.02
C VAL A 172 -11.54 7.09 -12.08
N ASN A 173 -11.71 6.30 -13.13
CA ASN A 173 -12.87 5.43 -13.37
C ASN A 173 -12.52 3.93 -13.25
N GLN A 174 -11.26 3.58 -12.97
CA GLN A 174 -10.85 2.18 -12.80
C GLN A 174 -11.28 1.65 -11.44
N ALA A 175 -11.39 0.31 -11.35
CA ALA A 175 -11.45 -0.34 -10.05
C ALA A 175 -10.17 -0.02 -9.26
N ARG A 176 -10.32 0.37 -8.00
CA ARG A 176 -9.18 0.70 -7.15
C ARG A 176 -8.41 -0.56 -6.79
N LEU A 177 -7.10 -0.58 -7.05
CA LEU A 177 -6.19 -1.65 -6.61
C LEU A 177 -6.05 -1.68 -5.09
N PHE A 178 -6.14 -0.51 -4.45
CA PHE A 178 -6.12 -0.35 -3.01
C PHE A 178 -7.31 0.50 -2.58
N ASN A 179 -8.14 -0.02 -1.68
CA ASN A 179 -9.29 0.70 -1.17
C ASN A 179 -9.03 1.07 0.29
N GLU A 180 -8.54 2.28 0.49
CA GLU A 180 -8.16 2.82 1.80
C GLU A 180 -9.35 2.80 2.77
N SER A 181 -10.54 3.13 2.27
CA SER A 181 -11.75 3.14 3.08
C SER A 181 -12.10 1.74 3.56
N LYS A 182 -12.09 0.74 2.66
CA LYS A 182 -12.38 -0.64 3.02
C LYS A 182 -11.39 -1.15 4.09
N ILE A 183 -10.10 -0.90 3.90
CA ILE A 183 -9.05 -1.35 4.83
C ILE A 183 -9.18 -0.64 6.18
N ALA A 184 -9.51 0.64 6.19
CA ALA A 184 -9.77 1.36 7.43
C ALA A 184 -10.95 0.76 8.20
N GLU A 185 -12.05 0.44 7.52
CA GLU A 185 -13.20 -0.23 8.14
C GLU A 185 -12.84 -1.63 8.66
N GLU A 186 -12.06 -2.40 7.91
CA GLU A 186 -11.58 -3.72 8.34
C GLU A 186 -10.71 -3.63 9.60
N ILE A 187 -9.79 -2.68 9.66
CA ILE A 187 -8.94 -2.43 10.84
C ILE A 187 -9.81 -2.01 12.03
N LEU A 188 -10.75 -1.08 11.85
CA LEU A 188 -11.65 -0.64 12.93
C LEU A 188 -12.49 -1.81 13.44
N SER A 189 -13.06 -2.61 12.54
CA SER A 189 -13.83 -3.81 12.89
C SER A 189 -12.99 -4.82 13.68
N LEU A 190 -11.74 -5.06 13.27
CA LEU A 190 -10.81 -5.92 13.98
C LEU A 190 -10.56 -5.42 15.41
N LEU A 191 -10.30 -4.11 15.57
CA LEU A 191 -10.03 -3.52 16.88
C LEU A 191 -11.26 -3.55 17.80
N GLU A 192 -12.46 -3.35 17.25
CA GLU A 192 -13.71 -3.39 18.03
C GLU A 192 -14.05 -4.78 18.55
N ASN A 193 -13.75 -5.81 17.75
CA ASN A 193 -14.07 -7.19 18.08
C ASN A 193 -12.87 -7.97 18.65
N ALA A 194 -11.75 -7.28 18.93
CA ALA A 194 -10.54 -7.90 19.45
C ALA A 194 -10.81 -8.59 20.80
N THR A 195 -10.30 -9.81 20.95
CA THR A 195 -10.27 -10.52 22.24
C THR A 195 -9.19 -9.93 23.15
N VAL A 196 -9.30 -10.14 24.46
CA VAL A 196 -8.28 -9.69 25.44
C VAL A 196 -6.88 -10.20 25.07
N GLN A 197 -6.78 -11.45 24.60
CA GLN A 197 -5.50 -12.01 24.14
C GLN A 197 -4.92 -11.22 22.96
N GLN A 198 -5.73 -10.94 21.93
CA GLN A 198 -5.30 -10.17 20.77
C GLN A 198 -4.91 -8.74 21.14
N MET A 199 -5.65 -8.09 22.04
CA MET A 199 -5.29 -6.77 22.55
C MET A 199 -3.91 -6.78 23.23
N VAL A 200 -3.64 -7.79 24.07
CA VAL A 200 -2.34 -7.96 24.72
C VAL A 200 -1.23 -8.18 23.68
N GLU A 201 -1.47 -8.99 22.63
CA GLU A 201 -0.52 -9.19 21.54
C GLU A 201 -0.22 -7.90 20.78
N LEU A 202 -1.25 -7.10 20.47
CA LEU A 202 -1.10 -5.82 19.79
C LEU A 202 -0.28 -4.79 20.60
N ILE A 203 -0.43 -4.78 21.93
CA ILE A 203 0.23 -3.82 22.82
C ILE A 203 1.58 -4.34 23.35
N ARG A 204 1.85 -5.66 23.31
CA ARG A 204 3.10 -6.27 23.80
C ARG A 204 4.38 -5.58 23.31
N PRO A 205 4.56 -5.28 22.00
CA PRO A 205 5.77 -4.60 21.53
C PRO A 205 5.94 -3.21 22.16
N VAL A 206 4.83 -2.49 22.37
CA VAL A 206 4.83 -1.15 22.97
C VAL A 206 5.20 -1.22 24.45
N LEU A 207 4.63 -2.17 25.20
CA LEU A 207 4.97 -2.37 26.62
C LEU A 207 6.44 -2.73 26.77
N PHE A 208 6.96 -3.60 25.89
CA PHE A 208 8.37 -3.99 25.92
C PHE A 208 9.28 -2.78 25.65
N VAL A 209 8.99 -2.00 24.60
CA VAL A 209 9.76 -0.78 24.29
C VAL A 209 9.66 0.23 25.45
N ALA A 210 8.48 0.46 26.00
CA ALA A 210 8.29 1.36 27.13
C ALA A 210 9.07 0.91 28.37
N ALA A 211 9.07 -0.39 28.67
CA ALA A 211 9.84 -0.96 29.77
C ALA A 211 11.35 -0.79 29.57
N VAL A 212 11.86 -1.06 28.36
CA VAL A 212 13.28 -0.86 28.02
C VAL A 212 13.66 0.62 28.16
N VAL A 213 12.84 1.54 27.64
CA VAL A 213 13.09 2.98 27.76
C VAL A 213 13.10 3.43 29.23
N GLN A 214 12.12 2.98 30.04
CA GLN A 214 12.10 3.29 31.48
C GLN A 214 13.31 2.74 32.22
N MET A 215 13.76 1.53 31.89
CA MET A 215 14.96 0.95 32.47
C MET A 215 16.21 1.77 32.14
N ILE A 216 16.37 2.20 30.88
CA ILE A 216 17.50 3.04 30.46
C ILE A 216 17.47 4.39 31.19
N GLN A 217 16.30 5.04 31.27
CA GLN A 217 16.15 6.32 31.96
C GLN A 217 16.51 6.21 33.44
N LYS A 218 15.96 5.22 34.16
CA LYS A 218 16.29 5.00 35.58
C LYS A 218 17.75 4.58 35.78
N GLY A 219 18.31 3.79 34.86
CA GLY A 219 19.73 3.41 34.87
C GLY A 219 20.66 4.61 34.70
N ASN A 220 20.32 5.55 33.82
CA ASN A 220 21.08 6.80 33.63
C ASN A 220 20.96 7.76 34.83
N ILE A 221 19.81 7.78 35.52
CA ILE A 221 19.67 8.55 36.76
C ILE A 221 20.58 7.98 37.84
N LEU A 222 20.64 6.66 37.99
CA LEU A 222 21.49 5.99 38.97
C LEU A 222 22.99 6.21 38.70
N SER A 223 23.42 6.22 37.43
CA SER A 223 24.83 6.46 37.08
C SER A 223 25.26 7.91 37.31
N ILE A 224 24.37 8.90 37.21
CA ILE A 224 24.65 10.30 37.53
C ILE A 224 24.66 10.54 39.05
N SER A 225 23.84 9.81 39.82
CA SER A 225 23.80 9.94 41.29
C SER A 225 24.90 9.19 42.06
N LEU A 226 25.74 8.43 41.36
CA LEU A 226 26.89 7.69 41.93
C LEU A 226 28.24 8.40 41.71
N PHE A 227 28.22 9.65 41.22
CA PHE A 227 29.34 10.59 41.17
C PHE A 227 29.01 11.85 41.95
#